data_AF-A0A1M7ZNM1-F1
#
_entry.id   AF-A0A1M7ZNM1-F1
#
_cell.length_a   1.000
_cell.length_b   1.000
_cell.length_c   1.000
_cell.angle_alpha   90.00
_cell.angle_beta   90.00
_cell.angle_gamma   90.00
#
_symmetry.space_group_name_H-M   'P 1'
#
loop_
_entity.id
_entity.type
_entity.pdbx_description
1 polymer ?
#
loop_
_entity_poly.entity_id
_entity_poly.type
_entity_poly.pdbx_seq_one_letter_code
_entity_poly.pdbx_strand_id
1 'polypeptide(L)'
;MSDKNPTAAELAEAKSEVETKLAPEVEKLSALAHEKIIKRALSEGWSQSQAEWIDRLAQEPFIQAAIDGAPGVEALETAYDRARRQLTVGYFDHALEQGKNLYTAFLTIIDLEKQLAERRGEVAPAYPDSILMQACDAVELAAQQGLSSEDQIGAGFAVIRELSSKGLN
;
A
#
# COMPACT_ATOMS: atom_id res chain seq x y z
N MET A 1 -1.29 34.66 29.77
CA MET A 1 -2.15 34.39 28.60
C MET A 1 -2.95 33.15 28.95
N SER A 2 -4.28 33.26 29.00
CA SER A 2 -5.13 32.19 29.55
C SER A 2 -5.46 31.22 28.43
N ASP A 3 -4.84 30.04 28.44
CA ASP A 3 -5.30 28.89 27.67
C ASP A 3 -6.65 28.46 28.26
N LYS A 4 -7.74 28.97 27.70
CA LYS A 4 -9.09 28.49 28.03
C LYS A 4 -9.31 27.20 27.26
N ASN A 5 -9.28 26.08 27.97
CA ASN A 5 -9.79 24.83 27.44
C ASN A 5 -11.27 25.00 27.07
N PRO A 6 -11.71 24.51 25.89
CA PRO A 6 -13.09 24.65 25.45
C PRO A 6 -14.04 23.94 26.43
N THR A 7 -15.20 24.57 26.65
CA THR A 7 -16.25 24.02 27.50
C THR A 7 -16.97 22.85 26.83
N ALA A 8 -17.64 22.02 27.62
CA ALA A 8 -18.41 20.88 27.08
C ALA A 8 -19.51 21.31 26.09
N ALA A 9 -20.07 22.51 26.25
CA ALA A 9 -21.06 23.07 25.33
C ALA A 9 -20.43 23.47 23.98
N GLU A 10 -19.27 24.13 24.00
CA GLU A 10 -18.52 24.49 22.79
C GLU A 10 -18.04 23.25 22.03
N LEU A 11 -17.63 22.20 22.75
CA LEU A 11 -17.28 20.90 22.14
C LEU A 11 -18.50 20.20 21.52
N ALA A 12 -19.68 20.27 22.15
CA ALA A 12 -20.90 19.69 21.62
C ALA A 12 -21.42 20.43 20.38
N GLU A 13 -21.29 21.76 20.37
CA GLU A 13 -21.62 22.59 19.20
C GLU A 13 -20.67 22.32 18.03
N ALA A 14 -19.36 22.30 18.28
CA ALA A 14 -18.37 21.95 17.26
C ALA A 14 -18.58 20.54 16.71
N LYS A 15 -18.89 19.56 17.57
CA LYS A 15 -19.22 18.20 17.15
C LYS A 15 -20.47 18.16 16.26
N SER A 16 -21.53 18.87 16.65
CA SER A 16 -22.77 18.99 15.87
C SER A 16 -22.53 19.62 14.50
N GLU A 17 -21.69 20.66 14.42
CA GLU A 17 -21.32 21.28 13.14
C GLU A 17 -20.53 20.34 12.23
N VAL A 18 -19.58 19.57 12.78
CA VAL A 18 -18.84 18.55 12.03
C VAL A 18 -19.78 17.45 11.52
N GLU A 19 -20.66 16.93 12.38
CA GLU A 19 -21.62 15.88 12.02
C GLU A 19 -22.63 16.35 10.96
N THR A 20 -23.08 17.60 11.02
CA THR A 20 -24.12 18.10 10.10
C THR A 20 -23.55 18.59 8.76
N LYS A 21 -22.36 19.19 8.76
CA LYS A 21 -21.80 19.85 7.56
C LYS A 21 -20.70 19.02 6.88
N LEU A 22 -19.83 18.38 7.66
CA LEU A 22 -18.65 17.70 7.13
C LEU A 22 -18.90 16.21 6.85
N ALA A 23 -19.67 15.52 7.70
CA ALA A 23 -19.90 14.08 7.53
C ALA A 23 -20.53 13.69 6.17
N PRO A 24 -21.56 14.38 5.65
CA PRO A 24 -22.13 14.03 4.35
C PRO A 24 -21.17 14.27 3.17
N GLU A 25 -20.30 15.27 3.28
CA GLU A 25 -19.30 15.56 2.24
C GLU A 25 -18.16 14.55 2.28
N VAL A 26 -17.73 14.13 3.47
CA VAL A 26 -16.77 13.03 3.64
C VAL A 26 -17.34 11.72 3.11
N GLU A 27 -18.62 11.41 3.36
CA GLU A 27 -19.28 10.21 2.81
C GLU A 27 -19.31 10.21 1.28
N LYS A 28 -19.66 11.35 0.65
CA LYS A 28 -19.64 11.49 -0.81
C LYS A 28 -18.22 11.32 -1.38
N LEU A 29 -17.23 11.94 -0.75
CA LEU A 29 -15.82 11.82 -1.14
C LEU A 29 -15.34 10.37 -1.00
N SER A 30 -15.71 9.71 0.09
CA SER A 30 -15.37 8.31 0.37
C SER A 30 -15.96 7.37 -0.67
N ALA A 31 -17.25 7.55 -1.03
CA ALA A 31 -17.92 6.75 -2.06
C ALA A 31 -17.29 6.96 -3.45
N LEU A 32 -16.93 8.19 -3.80
CA LEU A 32 -16.24 8.49 -5.06
C LEU A 32 -14.85 7.88 -5.10
N ALA A 33 -14.10 7.95 -4.00
CA ALA A 33 -12.79 7.33 -3.88
C ALA A 33 -12.89 5.80 -4.02
N HIS A 34 -13.87 5.20 -3.35
CA HIS A 34 -14.11 3.76 -3.37
C HIS A 34 -14.26 3.23 -4.80
N GLU A 35 -15.17 3.79 -5.60
CA GLU A 35 -15.37 3.33 -6.98
C GLU A 35 -14.07 3.41 -7.80
N LYS A 36 -13.34 4.52 -7.68
CA LYS A 36 -12.11 4.75 -8.43
C LYS A 36 -10.98 3.83 -8.00
N ILE A 37 -10.77 3.65 -6.70
CA ILE A 37 -9.73 2.79 -6.14
C ILE A 37 -9.98 1.33 -6.49
N ILE A 38 -11.21 0.84 -6.30
CA ILE A 38 -11.57 -0.55 -6.64
C ILE A 38 -11.37 -0.78 -8.14
N LYS A 39 -11.91 0.10 -8.99
CA LYS A 39 -11.75 -0.02 -10.45
C LYS A 39 -10.28 -0.03 -10.85
N ARG A 40 -9.46 0.84 -10.25
CA ARG A 40 -8.02 0.90 -10.51
C ARG A 40 -7.33 -0.39 -10.08
N ALA A 41 -7.55 -0.85 -8.85
CA ALA A 41 -6.97 -2.10 -8.34
C ALA A 41 -7.31 -3.31 -9.22
N LEU A 42 -8.57 -3.47 -9.61
CA LEU A 42 -8.97 -4.54 -10.50
C LEU A 42 -8.27 -4.46 -11.86
N SER A 43 -8.14 -3.25 -12.43
CA SER A 43 -7.41 -3.05 -13.70
C SER A 43 -5.91 -3.36 -13.59
N GLU A 44 -5.34 -3.22 -12.39
CA GLU A 44 -3.96 -3.60 -12.10
C GLU A 44 -3.79 -5.10 -11.79
N GLY A 45 -4.87 -5.89 -11.81
CA GLY A 45 -4.84 -7.34 -11.57
C GLY A 45 -5.00 -7.74 -10.10
N TRP A 46 -5.29 -6.81 -9.20
CA TRP A 46 -5.64 -7.18 -7.82
C TRP A 46 -6.96 -7.96 -7.81
N SER A 47 -7.06 -8.96 -6.94
CA SER A 47 -8.34 -9.65 -6.72
C SER A 47 -9.35 -8.73 -6.04
N GLN A 48 -10.64 -9.08 -6.08
CA GLN A 48 -11.71 -8.30 -5.44
C GLN A 48 -11.43 -8.05 -3.94
N SER A 49 -11.03 -9.09 -3.20
CA SER A 49 -10.73 -8.96 -1.77
C SER A 49 -9.50 -8.08 -1.51
N GLN A 50 -8.51 -8.12 -2.39
CA GLN A 50 -7.34 -7.24 -2.31
C GLN A 50 -7.70 -5.79 -2.65
N ALA A 51 -8.53 -5.56 -3.65
CA ALA A 51 -9.02 -4.25 -4.01
C ALA A 51 -9.77 -3.60 -2.84
N GLU A 52 -10.63 -4.34 -2.15
CA GLU A 52 -11.34 -3.88 -0.94
C GLU A 52 -10.39 -3.53 0.20
N TRP A 53 -9.30 -4.28 0.37
CA TRP A 53 -8.26 -3.93 1.33
C TRP A 53 -7.49 -2.67 0.94
N ILE A 54 -7.14 -2.51 -0.34
CA ILE A 54 -6.48 -1.31 -0.84
C ILE A 54 -7.38 -0.09 -0.63
N ASP A 55 -8.66 -0.20 -0.96
CA ASP A 55 -9.65 0.85 -0.69
C ASP A 55 -9.64 1.25 0.79
N ARG A 56 -9.83 0.28 1.69
CA ARG A 56 -9.82 0.54 3.14
C ARG A 56 -8.56 1.26 3.61
N LEU A 57 -7.40 0.89 3.11
CA LEU A 57 -6.12 1.52 3.46
C LEU A 57 -5.94 2.92 2.84
N ALA A 58 -6.57 3.19 1.69
CA ALA A 58 -6.45 4.46 0.99
C ALA A 58 -7.45 5.53 1.46
N GLN A 59 -8.57 5.15 2.08
CA GLN A 59 -9.65 6.07 2.47
C GLN A 59 -9.18 7.19 3.41
N GLU A 60 -8.57 6.85 4.54
CA GLU A 60 -8.11 7.87 5.51
C GLU A 60 -7.04 8.80 4.91
N PRO A 61 -5.96 8.32 4.26
CA PRO A 61 -5.01 9.18 3.58
C PRO A 61 -5.64 10.11 2.52
N PHE A 62 -6.59 9.60 1.74
CA PHE A 62 -7.28 10.39 0.72
C PHE A 62 -8.14 11.50 1.34
N ILE A 63 -8.96 11.16 2.34
CA ILE A 63 -9.82 12.12 3.03
C ILE A 63 -8.97 13.20 3.70
N GLN A 64 -7.87 12.82 4.35
CA GLN A 64 -6.98 13.79 4.98
C GLN A 64 -6.36 14.74 3.96
N ALA A 65 -5.87 14.23 2.82
CA ALA A 65 -5.34 15.07 1.75
C ALA A 65 -6.40 16.02 1.16
N ALA A 66 -7.65 15.58 1.04
CA ALA A 66 -8.75 16.43 0.61
C ALA A 66 -9.06 17.55 1.62
N ILE A 67 -9.02 17.25 2.93
CA ILE A 67 -9.15 18.24 4.01
C ILE A 67 -8.02 19.26 3.96
N ASP A 68 -6.80 18.80 3.68
CA ASP A 68 -5.60 19.65 3.56
C ASP A 68 -5.58 20.48 2.25
N GLY A 69 -6.60 20.32 1.40
CA GLY A 69 -6.78 21.10 0.16
C GLY A 69 -5.94 20.59 -1.02
N ALA A 70 -5.43 19.36 -0.97
CA ALA A 70 -4.68 18.78 -2.08
C ALA A 70 -5.56 18.56 -3.33
N PRO A 71 -5.00 18.63 -4.55
CA PRO A 71 -5.74 18.32 -5.77
C PRO A 71 -6.28 16.89 -5.74
N GLY A 72 -7.59 16.71 -5.94
CA GLY A 72 -8.26 15.43 -5.70
C GLY A 72 -7.73 14.25 -6.52
N VAL A 73 -7.19 14.46 -7.72
CA VAL A 73 -6.56 13.39 -8.52
C VAL A 73 -5.22 12.97 -7.90
N GLU A 74 -4.35 13.92 -7.60
CA GLU A 74 -3.04 13.66 -7.00
C GLU A 74 -3.16 13.03 -5.61
N ALA A 75 -4.11 13.51 -4.80
CA ALA A 75 -4.44 12.93 -3.51
C ALA A 75 -4.88 11.47 -3.63
N LEU A 76 -5.72 11.15 -4.61
CA LEU A 76 -6.22 9.80 -4.84
C LEU A 76 -5.10 8.85 -5.30
N GLU A 77 -4.27 9.26 -6.27
CA GLU A 77 -3.14 8.44 -6.75
C GLU A 77 -2.12 8.19 -5.63
N THR A 78 -1.80 9.22 -4.84
CA THR A 78 -0.87 9.09 -3.71
C THR A 78 -1.42 8.15 -2.63
N ALA A 79 -2.71 8.26 -2.30
CA ALA A 79 -3.37 7.38 -1.34
C ALA A 79 -3.42 5.94 -1.84
N TYR A 80 -3.73 5.74 -3.12
CA TYR A 80 -3.73 4.42 -3.77
C TYR A 80 -2.34 3.78 -3.73
N ASP A 81 -1.30 4.49 -4.17
CA ASP A 81 0.07 3.99 -4.19
C ASP A 81 0.58 3.65 -2.77
N ARG A 82 0.21 4.45 -1.78
CA ARG A 82 0.52 4.16 -0.37
C ARG A 82 -0.19 2.89 0.10
N ALA A 83 -1.49 2.76 -0.15
CA ALA A 83 -2.28 1.61 0.28
C ALA A 83 -1.78 0.30 -0.36
N ARG A 84 -1.43 0.35 -1.64
CA ARG A 84 -0.90 -0.80 -2.39
C ARG A 84 0.46 -1.26 -1.87
N ARG A 85 1.32 -0.32 -1.47
CA ARG A 85 2.59 -0.60 -0.78
C ARG A 85 2.36 -1.21 0.60
N GLN A 86 1.46 -0.62 1.39
CA GLN A 86 1.12 -1.14 2.72
C GLN A 86 0.55 -2.57 2.65
N LEU A 87 -0.30 -2.87 1.68
CA LEU A 87 -0.81 -4.23 1.50
C LEU A 87 0.30 -5.22 1.12
N THR A 88 1.21 -4.81 0.23
CA THR A 88 2.39 -5.62 -0.13
C THR A 88 3.27 -5.92 1.08
N VAL A 89 3.59 -4.91 1.89
CA VAL A 89 4.34 -5.08 3.14
C VAL A 89 3.58 -5.98 4.11
N GLY A 90 2.26 -5.83 4.23
CA GLY A 90 1.43 -6.69 5.07
C GLY A 90 1.49 -8.17 4.68
N TYR A 91 1.58 -8.51 3.39
CA TYR A 91 1.79 -9.90 2.95
C TYR A 91 3.15 -10.45 3.39
N PHE A 92 4.19 -9.63 3.33
CA PHE A 92 5.54 -10.01 3.74
C PHE A 92 5.62 -10.22 5.25
N ASP A 93 5.12 -9.26 6.04
CA ASP A 93 5.13 -9.33 7.49
C ASP A 93 4.26 -10.48 8.00
N HIS A 94 3.08 -10.69 7.41
CA HIS A 94 2.23 -11.82 7.75
C HIS A 94 2.94 -13.17 7.50
N ALA A 95 3.71 -13.28 6.41
CA ALA A 95 4.49 -14.49 6.16
C ALA A 95 5.51 -14.74 7.29
N LEU A 96 6.21 -13.71 7.75
CA LEU A 96 7.15 -13.80 8.87
C LEU A 96 6.46 -14.15 10.19
N GLU A 97 5.31 -13.54 10.48
CA GLU A 97 4.49 -13.84 11.67
C GLU A 97 4.02 -15.30 11.70
N GLN A 98 3.78 -15.91 10.54
CA GLN A 98 3.47 -17.34 10.42
C GLN A 98 4.71 -18.25 10.57
N GLY A 99 5.86 -17.70 10.96
CA GLY A 99 7.10 -18.43 11.20
C GLY A 99 7.89 -18.76 9.92
N LYS A 100 7.56 -18.17 8.78
CA LYS A 100 8.36 -18.32 7.56
C LYS A 100 9.64 -17.52 7.67
N ASN A 101 10.68 -17.96 6.96
CA ASN A 101 11.94 -17.21 6.85
C ASN A 101 11.82 -16.06 5.83
N LEU A 102 12.80 -15.15 5.85
CA LEU A 102 12.86 -13.98 4.96
C LEU A 102 12.82 -14.37 3.48
N TYR A 103 13.51 -15.44 3.09
CA TYR A 103 13.45 -16.01 1.75
C TYR A 103 12.01 -16.31 1.30
N THR A 104 11.26 -17.06 2.12
CA THR A 104 9.88 -17.45 1.80
C THR A 104 8.92 -16.26 1.85
N ALA A 105 9.14 -15.32 2.77
CA ALA A 105 8.36 -14.08 2.82
C ALA A 105 8.57 -13.25 1.56
N PHE A 106 9.81 -13.11 1.07
CA PHE A 106 10.09 -12.40 -0.17
C PHE A 106 9.53 -13.12 -1.39
N LEU A 107 9.65 -14.45 -1.46
CA LEU A 107 9.00 -15.23 -2.53
C LEU A 107 7.48 -15.09 -2.56
N THR A 108 6.84 -14.84 -1.42
CA THR A 108 5.39 -14.54 -1.37
C THR A 108 5.07 -13.24 -2.13
N ILE A 109 5.97 -12.25 -2.06
CA ILE A 109 5.82 -11.00 -2.81
C ILE A 109 6.10 -11.18 -4.31
N ILE A 110 7.08 -12.01 -4.65
CA ILE A 110 7.33 -12.40 -6.06
C ILE A 110 6.12 -13.13 -6.64
N ASP A 111 5.52 -14.05 -5.89
CA ASP A 111 4.31 -14.75 -6.31
C ASP A 111 3.13 -13.79 -6.48
N LEU A 112 2.96 -12.82 -5.57
CA LEU A 112 1.98 -11.76 -5.72
C LEU A 112 2.19 -10.97 -7.03
N GLU A 113 3.41 -10.55 -7.35
CA GLU A 113 3.71 -9.82 -8.60
C GLU A 113 3.32 -10.65 -9.84
N LYS A 114 3.64 -11.94 -9.85
CA LYS A 114 3.27 -12.86 -10.94
C LYS A 114 1.76 -12.97 -11.08
N GLN A 115 1.05 -13.19 -9.97
CA GLN A 115 -0.42 -13.27 -9.98
C GLN A 115 -1.08 -11.99 -10.51
N LEU A 116 -0.53 -10.82 -10.17
CA LEU A 116 -1.03 -9.54 -10.69
C LEU A 116 -0.84 -9.45 -12.21
N ALA A 117 0.34 -9.82 -12.73
CA ALA A 117 0.62 -9.83 -14.16
C ALA A 117 -0.30 -10.81 -14.92
N GLU A 118 -0.44 -12.04 -14.42
CA GLU A 118 -1.30 -13.06 -15.03
C GLU A 118 -2.76 -12.61 -15.12
N ARG A 119 -3.29 -11.97 -14.06
CA ARG A 119 -4.67 -11.46 -14.04
C ARG A 119 -4.88 -10.28 -14.99
N ARG A 120 -3.83 -9.52 -15.32
CA ARG A 120 -3.85 -8.51 -16.39
C ARG A 120 -3.75 -9.12 -17.81
N GLY A 121 -3.52 -10.43 -17.92
CA GLY A 121 -3.23 -11.10 -19.19
C GLY A 121 -1.83 -10.80 -19.73
N GLU A 122 -0.92 -10.35 -18.87
CA GLU A 122 0.47 -10.10 -19.20
C GLU A 122 1.33 -11.35 -18.99
N VAL A 123 2.51 -11.37 -19.60
CA VAL A 123 3.50 -12.41 -19.32
C VAL A 123 4.03 -12.21 -17.92
N ALA A 124 3.85 -13.20 -17.05
CA ALA A 124 4.37 -13.17 -15.69
C ALA A 124 5.90 -13.00 -15.71
N PRO A 125 6.46 -12.16 -14.82
CA PRO A 125 7.91 -12.07 -14.68
C PRO A 125 8.52 -13.44 -14.36
N ALA A 126 9.46 -13.87 -15.20
CA ALA A 126 10.22 -15.10 -15.00
C ALA A 126 11.61 -14.74 -14.50
N TYR A 127 11.85 -14.95 -13.21
CA TYR A 127 13.14 -14.72 -12.58
C TYR A 127 13.89 -16.05 -12.44
N PRO A 128 15.10 -16.20 -13.00
CA PRO A 128 15.96 -17.35 -12.76
C PRO A 128 16.26 -17.53 -11.27
N ASP A 129 16.38 -18.79 -10.82
CA ASP A 129 16.67 -19.11 -9.42
C ASP A 129 17.95 -18.41 -8.91
N SER A 130 18.97 -18.26 -9.77
CA SER A 130 20.21 -17.57 -9.44
C SER A 130 20.04 -16.08 -9.16
N ILE A 131 19.05 -15.44 -9.78
CA ILE A 131 18.68 -14.04 -9.50
C ILE A 131 17.85 -13.97 -8.22
N LEU A 132 16.90 -14.88 -8.04
CA LEU A 132 16.07 -14.92 -6.84
C LEU A 132 16.90 -15.16 -5.58
N MET A 133 17.90 -16.04 -5.63
CA MET A 133 18.83 -16.26 -4.52
C MET A 133 19.58 -14.98 -4.14
N GLN A 134 20.17 -14.27 -5.10
CA GLN A 134 20.89 -13.02 -4.82
C GLN A 134 19.96 -11.90 -4.33
N ALA A 135 18.73 -11.86 -4.83
CA ALA A 135 17.72 -10.93 -4.34
C ALA A 135 17.38 -11.22 -2.87
N CYS A 136 17.20 -12.50 -2.51
CA CYS A 136 16.96 -12.91 -1.13
C CYS A 136 18.15 -12.60 -0.21
N ASP A 137 19.40 -12.79 -0.65
CA ASP A 137 20.59 -12.39 0.11
C ASP A 137 20.57 -10.89 0.43
N ALA A 138 20.10 -10.05 -0.50
CA ALA A 138 19.96 -8.62 -0.27
C ALA A 138 18.82 -8.28 0.71
N VAL A 139 17.71 -9.02 0.67
CA VAL A 139 16.63 -8.91 1.68
C VAL A 139 17.17 -9.25 3.07
N GLU A 140 17.92 -10.35 3.20
CA GLU A 140 18.52 -10.77 4.46
C GLU A 140 19.55 -9.76 4.98
N LEU A 141 20.38 -9.21 4.11
CA LEU A 141 21.33 -8.16 4.47
C LEU A 141 20.62 -6.89 4.96
N ALA A 142 19.55 -6.46 4.26
CA ALA A 142 18.73 -5.32 4.68
C ALA A 142 18.08 -5.57 6.06
N ALA A 143 17.59 -6.79 6.31
CA ALA A 143 17.03 -7.16 7.60
C ALA A 143 18.10 -7.16 8.71
N GLN A 144 19.30 -7.65 8.44
CA GLN A 144 20.43 -7.62 9.39
C GLN A 144 20.85 -6.19 9.74
N GLN A 145 20.67 -5.24 8.83
CA GLN A 145 20.89 -3.82 9.05
C GLN A 145 19.76 -3.13 9.81
N GLY A 146 18.67 -3.86 10.14
CA GLY A 146 17.52 -3.31 10.84
C GLY A 146 16.65 -2.40 9.98
N LEU A 147 16.70 -2.55 8.64
CA LEU A 147 15.84 -1.79 7.73
C LEU A 147 14.38 -2.21 7.83
N SER A 148 13.47 -1.34 7.41
CA SER A 148 12.04 -1.63 7.42
C SER A 148 11.68 -2.75 6.44
N SER A 149 10.54 -3.42 6.63
CA SER A 149 10.07 -4.45 5.69
C SER A 149 9.88 -3.90 4.27
N GLU A 150 9.46 -2.64 4.12
CA GLU A 150 9.38 -1.97 2.81
C GLU A 150 10.77 -1.87 2.15
N ASP A 151 11.79 -1.44 2.91
CA ASP A 151 13.16 -1.33 2.42
C ASP A 151 13.80 -2.69 2.14
N GLN A 152 13.49 -3.70 2.95
CA GLN A 152 13.92 -5.09 2.74
C GLN A 152 13.39 -5.62 1.39
N ILE A 153 12.08 -5.49 1.14
CA ILE A 153 11.46 -5.86 -0.15
C ILE A 153 12.11 -5.04 -1.29
N GLY A 154 12.30 -3.74 -1.08
CA GLY A 154 12.94 -2.84 -2.04
C GLY A 154 14.35 -3.27 -2.44
N ALA A 155 15.16 -3.73 -1.48
CA ALA A 155 16.51 -4.24 -1.71
C ALA A 155 16.51 -5.48 -2.61
N GLY A 156 15.62 -6.44 -2.35
CA GLY A 156 15.48 -7.63 -3.20
C GLY A 156 15.10 -7.29 -4.63
N PHE A 157 14.09 -6.44 -4.83
CA PHE A 157 13.69 -6.01 -6.18
C PHE A 157 14.75 -5.15 -6.89
N ALA A 158 15.58 -4.40 -6.15
CA ALA A 158 16.69 -3.66 -6.74
C ALA A 158 17.71 -4.59 -7.39
N VAL A 159 18.07 -5.69 -6.72
CA VAL A 159 18.94 -6.73 -7.28
C VAL A 159 18.33 -7.39 -8.51
N ILE A 160 17.04 -7.74 -8.46
CA ILE A 160 16.33 -8.32 -9.62
C ILE A 160 16.44 -7.39 -10.83
N ARG A 161 16.14 -6.09 -10.67
CA ARG A 161 16.23 -5.11 -11.75
C ARG A 161 17.64 -4.97 -12.29
N GLU A 162 18.64 -4.90 -11.40
CA GLU A 162 20.04 -4.80 -11.78
C GLU A 162 20.50 -6.00 -12.62
N LEU A 163 20.24 -7.22 -12.15
CA LEU A 163 20.70 -8.44 -12.81
C LEU A 163 19.95 -8.71 -14.13
N SER A 164 18.65 -8.45 -14.17
CA SER A 164 17.84 -8.58 -15.39
C SER A 164 18.29 -7.60 -16.47
N SER A 165 18.65 -6.36 -16.08
CA SER A 165 19.16 -5.35 -17.04
C SER A 165 20.52 -5.70 -17.65
N LYS A 166 21.31 -6.56 -16.98
CA LYS A 166 22.62 -7.02 -17.43
C LYS A 166 22.53 -8.24 -18.38
N GLY A 167 21.34 -8.71 -18.72
CA GLY A 167 21.13 -9.81 -19.66
C GLY A 167 21.40 -11.20 -19.08
N LEU A 168 21.40 -11.33 -17.75
CA LEU A 168 21.40 -12.62 -17.07
C LEU A 168 19.96 -13.15 -17.03
N ASN A 169 19.46 -13.63 -18.18
CA ASN A 169 18.17 -14.31 -18.30
C ASN A 169 18.38 -15.83 -18.37
#